data_AF-A0A2W1JC69-F1
#
_entry.id   AF-A0A2W1JC69-F1
#
_cell.length_a   1.000
_cell.length_b   1.000
_cell.length_c   1.000
_cell.angle_alpha   90.00
_cell.angle_beta   90.00
_cell.angle_gamma   90.00
#
_symmetry.space_group_name_H-M   'P 1'
#
loop_
_entity.id
_entity.type
_entity.pdbx_description
1 polymer ?
#
loop_
_entity_poly.entity_id
_entity_poly.type
_entity_poly.pdbx_seq_one_letter_code
_entity_poly.pdbx_strand_id
1 'polypeptide(L)'
;MTIELLRSLAWTDYRLSLLFVVLAPLGLLIWSITKKAKPITNLLVIYWRVASLLLIAVYLMMAELPFSFIVRFCGLLLVLISLWFWADLNEEIEDQRGELKLAFGAWRWAMTFYCGIAAIGQLPFLKCALSKEAISDSMCQVWLQAPWGYKALLHGGTNAGKLGFIAMIALVLYGLYFIYFLLFRLAKQGRSATGF
;
A
#
# COMPACT_ATOMS: atom_id res chain seq x y z
N MET A 1 -23.20 -11.91 -2.54
CA MET A 1 -23.01 -10.54 -2.02
C MET A 1 -23.82 -9.60 -2.89
N THR A 2 -24.65 -8.72 -2.34
CA THR A 2 -25.38 -7.73 -3.14
C THR A 2 -24.43 -6.62 -3.62
N ILE A 3 -24.70 -6.01 -4.78
CA ILE A 3 -23.87 -4.94 -5.36
C ILE A 3 -23.76 -3.74 -4.40
N GLU A 4 -24.84 -3.41 -3.70
CA GLU A 4 -24.86 -2.30 -2.74
C GLU A 4 -23.96 -2.57 -1.53
N LEU A 5 -23.94 -3.82 -1.02
CA LEU A 5 -23.04 -4.19 0.07
C LEU A 5 -21.58 -4.17 -0.38
N LEU A 6 -21.30 -4.64 -1.61
CA LEU A 6 -19.97 -4.56 -2.21
C LEU A 6 -19.51 -3.10 -2.38
N ARG A 7 -20.41 -2.21 -2.80
CA ARG A 7 -20.13 -0.77 -2.95
C ARG A 7 -19.79 -0.14 -1.60
N SER A 8 -20.61 -0.40 -0.58
CA SER A 8 -20.36 0.08 0.78
C SER A 8 -19.00 -0.42 1.30
N LEU A 9 -18.69 -1.70 1.05
CA LEU A 9 -17.41 -2.29 1.43
C LEU A 9 -16.23 -1.64 0.72
N ALA A 10 -16.32 -1.43 -0.60
CA ALA A 10 -15.27 -0.78 -1.38
C ALA A 10 -14.98 0.64 -0.87
N TRP A 11 -16.01 1.46 -0.65
CA TRP A 11 -15.83 2.80 -0.10
C TRP A 11 -15.26 2.79 1.31
N THR A 12 -15.69 1.85 2.15
CA THR A 12 -15.15 1.68 3.50
C THR A 12 -13.68 1.29 3.47
N ASP A 13 -13.29 0.36 2.59
CA ASP A 13 -11.89 -0.03 2.39
C ASP A 13 -11.02 1.18 2.07
N TYR A 14 -11.41 2.02 1.12
CA TYR A 14 -10.64 3.22 0.74
C TYR A 14 -10.55 4.27 1.87
N ARG A 15 -11.59 4.41 2.70
CA ARG A 15 -11.55 5.29 3.88
C ARG A 15 -10.61 4.74 4.94
N LEU A 16 -10.67 3.44 5.21
CA LEU A 16 -9.76 2.75 6.11
C LEU A 16 -8.32 2.83 5.58
N SER A 17 -8.10 2.69 4.26
CA SER A 17 -6.79 2.87 3.65
C SER A 17 -6.23 4.25 3.98
N LEU A 18 -7.02 5.32 3.80
CA LEU A 18 -6.55 6.67 4.08
C LEU A 18 -6.12 6.83 5.55
N LEU A 19 -6.92 6.30 6.49
CA LEU A 19 -6.62 6.38 7.92
C LEU A 19 -5.39 5.56 8.30
N PHE A 20 -5.35 4.26 7.95
CA PHE A 20 -4.33 3.33 8.43
C PHE A 20 -3.07 3.29 7.56
N VAL A 21 -3.19 3.52 6.25
CA VAL A 21 -2.07 3.44 5.29
C VAL A 21 -1.36 4.79 5.16
N VAL A 22 -2.06 5.90 5.37
CA VAL A 22 -1.50 7.24 5.15
C VAL A 22 -1.40 8.04 6.45
N LEU A 23 -2.53 8.34 7.10
CA LEU A 23 -2.53 9.30 8.22
C LEU A 23 -1.83 8.76 9.48
N ALA A 24 -2.17 7.55 9.90
CA ALA A 24 -1.57 6.92 11.07
C ALA A 24 -0.03 6.76 10.96
N PRO A 25 0.55 6.18 9.89
CA PRO A 25 1.99 6.05 9.77
C PRO A 25 2.69 7.39 9.58
N LEU A 26 2.02 8.41 9.03
CA LEU A 26 2.58 9.76 8.92
C LEU A 26 2.73 10.39 10.30
N GLY A 27 1.69 10.30 11.14
CA GLY A 27 1.72 10.76 12.52
C GLY A 27 2.79 10.03 13.33
N LEU A 28 2.88 8.69 13.19
CA LEU A 28 3.92 7.89 13.84
C LEU A 28 5.32 8.24 13.35
N LEU A 29 5.50 8.55 12.06
CA LEU A 29 6.80 8.94 11.50
C LEU A 29 7.27 10.28 12.08
N ILE A 30 6.37 11.27 12.14
CA ILE A 30 6.67 12.57 12.78
C ILE A 30 7.02 12.36 14.26
N TRP A 31 6.25 11.53 14.96
CA TRP A 31 6.50 11.22 16.37
C TRP A 31 7.81 10.46 16.59
N SER A 32 8.16 9.52 15.72
CA SER A 32 9.41 8.76 15.84
C SER A 32 10.64 9.63 15.59
N ILE A 33 10.55 10.59 14.66
CA ILE A 33 11.61 11.57 14.40
C ILE A 33 11.81 12.49 15.60
N THR A 34 10.73 13.04 16.17
CA THR A 34 10.82 13.93 17.35
C THR A 34 11.38 13.21 18.58
N LYS A 35 11.07 11.93 18.76
CA LYS A 35 11.63 11.08 19.84
C LYS A 35 12.97 10.44 19.49
N LYS A 36 13.53 10.70 18.30
CA LYS A 36 14.80 10.13 17.80
C LYS A 36 14.81 8.58 17.84
N ALA A 37 13.65 7.95 17.69
CA ALA A 37 13.50 6.50 17.66
C ALA A 37 13.90 5.97 16.26
N LYS A 38 15.20 5.82 16.04
CA LYS A 38 15.77 5.41 14.74
C LYS A 38 15.20 4.09 14.19
N PRO A 39 15.04 3.00 14.97
CA PRO A 39 14.53 1.73 14.47
C PRO A 39 13.10 1.87 13.89
N ILE A 40 12.20 2.51 14.64
CA ILE A 40 10.82 2.80 14.21
C ILE A 40 10.82 3.71 12.97
N THR A 41 11.65 4.75 12.97
CA THR A 41 11.76 5.69 11.84
C THR A 41 12.21 4.97 10.57
N ASN A 42 13.24 4.11 10.67
CA ASN A 42 13.76 3.33 9.55
C ASN A 42 12.70 2.39 8.99
N LEU A 43 11.98 1.66 9.86
CA LEU A 43 10.92 0.75 9.44
C LEU A 43 9.76 1.51 8.78
N LEU A 44 9.36 2.67 9.31
CA LEU A 44 8.33 3.51 8.68
C LEU A 44 8.78 4.07 7.32
N VAL A 45 10.05 4.45 7.16
CA VAL A 45 10.57 4.88 5.85
C VAL A 45 10.56 3.74 4.83
N ILE A 46 10.94 2.53 5.24
CA ILE A 46 10.84 1.33 4.38
C ILE A 46 9.38 1.07 4.01
N TYR A 47 8.49 1.12 5.00
CA TYR A 47 7.06 1.00 4.80
C TYR A 47 6.54 2.01 3.76
N TRP A 48 6.87 3.30 3.87
CA TRP A 48 6.41 4.33 2.92
C TRP A 48 6.89 4.06 1.49
N ARG A 49 8.13 3.59 1.34
CA ARG A 49 8.67 3.20 0.02
C ARG A 49 7.84 2.07 -0.56
N VAL A 50 7.52 1.04 0.22
CA VAL A 50 6.73 -0.12 -0.25
C VAL A 50 5.26 0.24 -0.48
N ALA A 51 4.65 0.96 0.46
CA ALA A 51 3.25 1.40 0.39
C ALA A 51 2.97 2.37 -0.76
N SER A 52 4.00 3.04 -1.31
CA SER A 52 3.85 3.85 -2.52
C SER A 52 3.29 3.06 -3.71
N LEU A 53 3.47 1.74 -3.76
CA LEU A 53 2.85 0.88 -4.78
C LEU A 53 1.32 0.86 -4.69
N LEU A 54 0.75 0.97 -3.48
CA LEU A 54 -0.70 1.10 -3.30
C LEU A 54 -1.21 2.41 -3.88
N LEU A 55 -0.48 3.52 -3.69
CA LEU A 55 -0.81 4.81 -4.30
C LEU A 55 -0.74 4.74 -5.83
N ILE A 56 0.31 4.13 -6.37
CA ILE A 56 0.43 3.88 -7.82
C ILE A 56 -0.78 3.09 -8.31
N ALA A 57 -1.19 2.03 -7.60
CA ALA A 57 -2.36 1.24 -7.95
C ALA A 57 -3.65 2.07 -7.99
N VAL A 58 -3.85 2.97 -7.03
CA VAL A 58 -5.02 3.87 -7.02
C VAL A 58 -5.03 4.77 -8.26
N TYR A 59 -3.89 5.35 -8.66
CA TYR A 59 -3.84 6.17 -9.88
C TYR A 59 -4.06 5.36 -11.16
N LEU A 60 -3.59 4.11 -11.20
CA LEU A 60 -3.90 3.20 -12.31
C LEU A 60 -5.40 2.88 -12.36
N MET A 61 -6.06 2.71 -11.21
CA MET A 61 -7.51 2.54 -11.12
C MET A 61 -8.29 3.79 -11.54
N MET A 62 -7.78 4.99 -11.26
CA MET A 62 -8.37 6.24 -11.76
C MET A 62 -8.41 6.31 -13.30
N ALA A 63 -7.51 5.58 -13.96
CA ALA A 63 -7.42 5.46 -15.41
C ALA A 63 -8.02 4.15 -15.94
N GLU A 64 -8.72 3.39 -15.10
CA GLU A 64 -9.40 2.14 -15.47
C GLU A 64 -8.48 1.08 -16.10
N LEU A 65 -7.21 1.05 -15.67
CA LEU A 65 -6.24 0.11 -16.20
C LEU A 65 -6.41 -1.28 -15.52
N PRO A 66 -6.68 -2.37 -16.27
CA PRO A 66 -6.99 -3.69 -15.68
C PRO A 66 -5.93 -4.21 -14.70
N PHE A 67 -4.65 -4.13 -15.07
CA PHE A 67 -3.56 -4.66 -14.23
C PHE A 67 -3.41 -3.93 -12.88
N SER A 68 -4.09 -2.79 -12.67
CA SER A 68 -4.14 -2.10 -11.37
C SER A 68 -4.60 -2.98 -10.22
N PHE A 69 -5.49 -3.97 -10.47
CA PHE A 69 -5.91 -4.95 -9.47
C PHE A 69 -4.75 -5.84 -9.02
N ILE A 70 -3.89 -6.27 -9.94
CA ILE A 70 -2.69 -7.06 -9.60
C ILE A 70 -1.72 -6.18 -8.80
N VAL A 71 -1.48 -4.95 -9.26
CA VAL A 71 -0.56 -4.01 -8.58
C VAL A 71 -1.03 -3.73 -7.15
N ARG A 72 -2.33 -3.49 -6.92
CA ARG A 72 -2.89 -3.31 -5.57
C ARG A 72 -2.70 -4.56 -4.72
N PHE A 73 -3.01 -5.74 -5.27
CA PHE A 73 -2.85 -7.00 -4.54
C PHE A 73 -1.39 -7.24 -4.12
N CYS A 74 -0.44 -7.07 -5.05
CA CYS A 74 0.99 -7.15 -4.75
C CYS A 74 1.40 -6.10 -3.71
N GLY A 75 0.88 -4.87 -3.81
CA GLY A 75 1.13 -3.82 -2.82
C GLY A 75 0.70 -4.22 -1.41
N LEU A 76 -0.49 -4.82 -1.26
CA LEU A 76 -0.97 -5.30 0.05
C LEU A 76 -0.04 -6.37 0.63
N LEU A 77 0.36 -7.36 -0.18
CA LEU A 77 1.28 -8.40 0.27
C LEU A 77 2.67 -7.86 0.61
N LEU A 78 3.22 -6.98 -0.23
CA LEU A 78 4.52 -6.37 0.03
C LEU A 78 4.50 -5.52 1.30
N VAL A 79 3.41 -4.83 1.59
CA VAL A 79 3.28 -4.09 2.85
C VAL A 79 3.31 -5.05 4.03
N LEU A 80 2.55 -6.15 4.02
CA LEU A 80 2.60 -7.18 5.07
C LEU A 80 4.02 -7.69 5.31
N ILE A 81 4.70 -8.05 4.21
CA ILE A 81 6.08 -8.54 4.26
C ILE A 81 6.99 -7.45 4.84
N SER A 82 6.92 -6.23 4.32
CA SER A 82 7.81 -5.12 4.72
C SER A 82 7.72 -4.78 6.20
N LEU A 83 6.55 -4.98 6.82
CA LEU A 83 6.36 -4.70 8.23
C LEU A 83 7.10 -5.71 9.10
N TRP A 84 7.19 -6.99 8.74
CA TRP A 84 7.70 -8.06 9.62
C TRP A 84 8.99 -8.73 9.18
N PHE A 85 9.42 -8.48 7.95
CA PHE A 85 10.55 -9.17 7.33
C PHE A 85 11.90 -8.90 8.03
N TRP A 86 12.14 -7.66 8.47
CA TRP A 86 13.44 -7.17 8.95
C TRP A 86 13.76 -7.64 10.38
N ALA A 87 14.76 -8.50 10.53
CA ALA A 87 15.10 -9.10 11.83
C ALA A 87 15.78 -8.09 12.76
N ASP A 88 16.75 -7.32 12.24
CA ASP A 88 17.48 -6.29 12.98
C ASP A 88 16.54 -5.23 13.56
N LEU A 89 15.64 -4.69 12.72
CA LEU A 89 14.68 -3.68 13.17
C LEU A 89 13.66 -4.26 14.16
N ASN A 90 13.30 -5.54 14.05
CA ASN A 90 12.36 -6.15 14.99
C ASN A 90 12.95 -6.25 16.39
N GLU A 91 14.18 -6.72 16.50
CA GLU A 91 14.92 -6.81 17.77
C GLU A 91 15.10 -5.43 18.39
N GLU A 92 15.59 -4.45 17.63
CA GLU A 92 15.79 -3.09 18.13
C GLU A 92 14.48 -2.40 18.57
N ILE A 93 13.35 -2.70 17.92
CA ILE A 93 12.03 -2.16 18.31
C ILE A 93 11.50 -2.87 19.55
N GLU A 94 11.78 -4.17 19.70
CA GLU A 94 11.40 -4.95 20.88
C GLU A 94 12.08 -4.42 22.15
N ASP A 95 13.30 -3.91 22.05
CA ASP A 95 14.01 -3.31 23.19
C ASP A 95 13.53 -1.90 23.55
N GLN A 96 12.78 -1.23 22.69
CA GLN A 96 12.24 0.11 23.01
C GLN A 96 11.22 0.08 24.15
N ARG A 97 11.01 1.24 24.76
CA ARG A 97 10.01 1.45 25.82
C ARG A 97 9.25 2.76 25.59
N GLY A 98 8.06 2.86 26.18
CA GLY A 98 7.22 4.06 26.17
C GLY A 98 6.08 4.02 25.15
N GLU A 99 5.30 5.10 25.15
CA GLU A 99 4.03 5.22 24.41
C GLU A 99 4.20 5.08 22.90
N LEU A 100 5.30 5.58 22.33
CA LEU A 100 5.58 5.48 20.90
C LEU A 100 5.67 4.02 20.45
N LYS A 101 6.31 3.14 21.23
CA LYS A 101 6.38 1.70 20.91
C LYS A 101 4.99 1.07 20.93
N LEU A 102 4.16 1.41 21.93
CA LEU A 102 2.81 0.88 22.03
C LEU A 102 1.94 1.34 20.85
N ALA A 103 1.95 2.64 20.54
CA ALA A 103 1.23 3.20 19.41
C ALA A 103 1.70 2.60 18.08
N PHE A 104 3.01 2.47 17.89
CA PHE A 104 3.60 1.84 16.71
C PHE A 104 3.20 0.36 16.59
N GLY A 105 3.31 -0.40 17.69
CA GLY A 105 2.93 -1.82 17.73
C GLY A 105 1.45 -2.04 17.43
N ALA A 106 0.57 -1.23 18.02
CA ALA A 106 -0.86 -1.26 17.75
C ALA A 106 -1.17 -0.96 16.28
N TRP A 107 -0.58 0.10 15.73
CA TRP A 107 -0.71 0.43 14.31
C TRP A 107 -0.19 -0.69 13.39
N ARG A 108 0.99 -1.24 13.70
CA ARG A 108 1.62 -2.31 12.92
C ARG A 108 0.75 -3.57 12.85
N TRP A 109 0.14 -3.97 13.96
CA TRP A 109 -0.83 -5.06 13.99
C TRP A 109 -2.13 -4.72 13.27
N ALA A 110 -2.69 -3.52 13.48
CA ALA A 110 -3.88 -3.08 12.76
C ALA A 110 -3.67 -3.10 11.24
N MET A 111 -2.52 -2.63 10.77
CA MET A 111 -2.12 -2.65 9.37
C MET A 111 -1.97 -4.07 8.84
N THR A 112 -1.45 -4.99 9.66
CA THR A 112 -1.33 -6.42 9.31
C THR A 112 -2.69 -7.06 9.09
N PHE A 113 -3.63 -6.86 10.02
CA PHE A 113 -5.00 -7.37 9.87
C PHE A 113 -5.72 -6.71 8.70
N TYR A 114 -5.61 -5.39 8.56
CA TYR A 114 -6.21 -4.64 7.46
C TYR A 114 -5.72 -5.15 6.10
N CYS A 115 -4.41 -5.21 5.87
CA CYS A 115 -3.88 -5.69 4.60
C CYS A 115 -4.17 -7.17 4.35
N GLY A 116 -4.17 -8.01 5.39
CA GLY A 116 -4.53 -9.42 5.27
C GLY A 116 -5.98 -9.60 4.80
N ILE A 117 -6.92 -8.93 5.47
CA ILE A 117 -8.34 -8.94 5.11
C ILE A 117 -8.56 -8.34 3.71
N ALA A 118 -7.92 -7.20 3.41
CA ALA A 118 -8.05 -6.55 2.11
C ALA A 118 -7.49 -7.42 0.97
N ALA A 119 -6.36 -8.11 1.18
CA ALA A 119 -5.76 -9.00 0.19
C ALA A 119 -6.67 -10.21 -0.07
N ILE A 120 -7.20 -10.84 0.98
CA ILE A 120 -8.16 -11.95 0.85
C ILE A 120 -9.42 -11.49 0.12
N GLY A 121 -9.97 -10.33 0.52
CA GLY A 121 -11.16 -9.74 -0.10
C GLY A 121 -10.95 -9.36 -1.58
N GLN A 122 -9.71 -9.11 -1.99
CA GLN A 122 -9.36 -8.78 -3.37
C GLN A 122 -9.20 -9.99 -4.29
N LEU A 123 -8.97 -11.20 -3.76
CA LEU A 123 -8.74 -12.41 -4.56
C LEU A 123 -9.81 -12.67 -5.64
N PRO A 124 -11.13 -12.55 -5.36
CA PRO A 124 -12.17 -12.79 -6.38
C PRO A 124 -12.16 -11.77 -7.52
N PHE A 125 -11.53 -10.61 -7.31
CA PHE A 125 -11.46 -9.49 -8.24
C PHE A 125 -10.13 -9.45 -9.01
N LEU A 126 -9.22 -10.40 -8.80
CA LEU A 126 -8.02 -10.52 -9.63
C LEU A 126 -8.36 -10.82 -11.10
N LYS A 127 -9.50 -11.48 -11.35
CA LYS A 127 -10.05 -11.68 -12.70
C LYS A 127 -10.28 -10.36 -13.46
N CYS A 128 -10.54 -9.26 -12.75
CA CYS A 128 -10.73 -7.93 -13.34
C CYS A 128 -9.46 -7.43 -14.06
N ALA A 129 -8.30 -8.02 -13.77
CA ALA A 129 -7.04 -7.67 -14.41
C ALA A 129 -6.79 -8.35 -15.76
N LEU A 130 -7.59 -9.36 -16.13
CA LEU A 130 -7.27 -10.22 -17.28
C LEU A 130 -7.49 -9.54 -18.63
N SER A 131 -8.51 -8.68 -18.75
CA SER A 131 -8.84 -8.03 -20.02
C SER A 131 -9.61 -6.71 -19.81
N LYS A 132 -9.78 -5.95 -20.90
CA LYS A 132 -10.59 -4.72 -20.90
C LYS A 132 -12.08 -5.02 -20.75
N GLU A 133 -12.52 -6.17 -21.21
CA GLU A 133 -13.89 -6.66 -21.07
C GLU A 133 -14.13 -7.09 -19.62
N ALA A 134 -13.16 -7.76 -18.99
CA ALA A 134 -13.25 -8.20 -17.61
C ALA A 134 -13.39 -7.04 -16.62
N ILE A 135 -12.65 -5.94 -16.80
CA ILE A 135 -12.78 -4.75 -15.94
C ILE A 135 -14.13 -4.04 -16.13
N SER A 136 -14.78 -4.21 -17.29
CA SER A 136 -16.11 -3.64 -17.57
C SER A 136 -17.24 -4.36 -16.83
N ASP A 137 -16.96 -5.51 -16.19
CA ASP A 137 -17.92 -6.20 -15.34
C ASP A 137 -18.38 -5.31 -14.18
N SER A 138 -19.68 -5.35 -13.89
CA SER A 138 -20.31 -4.53 -12.85
C SER A 138 -19.64 -4.67 -11.48
N MET A 139 -19.16 -5.87 -11.14
CA MET A 139 -18.49 -6.15 -9.87
C MET A 139 -17.09 -5.55 -9.79
N CYS A 140 -16.37 -5.49 -10.93
CA CYS A 140 -15.06 -4.86 -11.03
C CYS A 140 -15.18 -3.34 -10.96
N GLN A 141 -16.18 -2.78 -11.64
CA GLN A 141 -16.45 -1.33 -11.69
C GLN A 141 -16.75 -0.74 -10.30
N VAL A 142 -17.38 -1.51 -9.41
CA VAL A 142 -17.63 -1.07 -8.02
C VAL A 142 -16.32 -0.67 -7.30
N TRP A 143 -15.22 -1.37 -7.54
CA TRP A 143 -13.93 -1.06 -6.91
C TRP A 143 -13.24 0.19 -7.49
N LEU A 144 -13.67 0.67 -8.66
CA LEU A 144 -13.16 1.87 -9.32
C LEU A 144 -13.90 3.15 -8.91
N GLN A 145 -15.10 3.02 -8.34
CA GLN A 145 -15.91 4.17 -7.94
C GLN A 145 -15.22 5.09 -6.94
N ALA A 146 -14.54 4.53 -5.93
CA ALA A 146 -13.80 5.31 -4.93
C ALA A 146 -12.56 6.01 -5.54
N PRO A 147 -11.70 5.35 -6.34
CA PRO A 147 -10.65 6.01 -7.12
C PRO A 147 -11.16 7.16 -7.98
N TRP A 148 -12.28 6.99 -8.69
CA TRP A 148 -12.87 8.07 -9.48
C TRP A 148 -13.39 9.21 -8.61
N GLY A 149 -13.98 8.91 -7.45
CA GLY A 149 -14.34 9.92 -6.46
C GLY A 149 -13.13 10.75 -6.01
N TYR A 150 -12.02 10.09 -5.67
CA TYR A 150 -10.77 10.78 -5.34
C TYR A 150 -10.18 11.55 -6.51
N LYS A 151 -10.27 11.02 -7.74
CA LYS A 151 -9.88 11.76 -8.94
C LYS A 151 -10.70 13.04 -9.08
N ALA A 152 -12.02 12.97 -8.90
CA ALA A 152 -12.88 14.15 -8.99
C ALA A 152 -12.50 15.21 -7.95
N LEU A 153 -12.18 14.79 -6.73
CA LEU A 153 -11.79 15.68 -5.63
C LEU A 153 -10.40 16.31 -5.79
N LEU A 154 -9.39 15.51 -6.17
CA LEU A 154 -7.99 15.94 -6.19
C LEU A 154 -7.52 16.40 -7.58
N HIS A 155 -8.15 15.90 -8.64
CA HIS A 155 -7.73 16.02 -10.03
C HIS A 155 -8.90 16.33 -10.97
N GLY A 156 -9.89 17.09 -10.52
CA GLY A 156 -11.13 17.37 -11.26
C GLY A 156 -10.93 17.91 -12.69
N GLY A 157 -9.85 18.66 -12.93
CA GLY A 157 -9.49 19.19 -14.25
C GLY A 157 -8.58 18.30 -15.11
N THR A 158 -8.13 17.16 -14.60
CA THR A 158 -7.12 16.32 -15.28
C THR A 158 -7.76 15.13 -15.98
N ASN A 159 -7.34 14.87 -17.22
CA ASN A 159 -7.74 13.68 -17.98
C ASN A 159 -7.22 12.39 -17.31
N ALA A 160 -8.08 11.39 -17.16
CA ALA A 160 -7.75 10.08 -16.61
C ALA A 160 -6.55 9.43 -17.31
N GLY A 161 -6.45 9.55 -18.63
CA GLY A 161 -5.33 9.01 -19.42
C GLY A 161 -3.98 9.62 -19.05
N LYS A 162 -3.93 10.93 -18.73
CA LYS A 162 -2.70 11.58 -18.26
C LYS A 162 -2.26 11.04 -16.90
N LEU A 163 -3.22 10.86 -15.98
CA LEU A 163 -2.94 10.27 -14.66
C LEU A 163 -2.45 8.83 -14.78
N GLY A 164 -3.11 8.03 -15.63
CA GLY A 164 -2.70 6.66 -15.93
C GLY A 164 -1.30 6.56 -16.52
N PHE A 165 -0.95 7.48 -17.43
CA PHE A 165 0.40 7.55 -18.02
C PHE A 165 1.48 7.85 -16.96
N ILE A 166 1.24 8.83 -16.09
CA ILE A 166 2.17 9.16 -14.98
C ILE A 166 2.31 7.95 -14.04
N ALA A 167 1.20 7.30 -13.70
CA ALA A 167 1.21 6.12 -12.84
C ALA A 167 1.94 4.93 -13.46
N MET A 168 1.85 4.76 -14.78
CA MET A 168 2.65 3.78 -15.52
C MET A 168 4.15 4.05 -15.42
N ILE A 169 4.58 5.29 -15.62
CA ILE A 169 5.99 5.68 -15.45
C ILE A 169 6.43 5.39 -14.01
N ALA A 170 5.62 5.79 -13.03
CA ALA A 170 5.91 5.54 -11.62
C ALA A 170 6.02 4.04 -11.32
N LEU A 171 5.15 3.21 -11.90
CA LEU A 171 5.20 1.74 -11.74
C LEU A 171 6.48 1.14 -12.33
N VAL A 172 6.90 1.59 -13.52
CA VAL A 172 8.15 1.12 -14.16
C VAL A 172 9.34 1.49 -13.29
N LEU A 173 9.42 2.74 -12.83
CA LEU A 173 10.50 3.20 -11.94
C LEU A 173 10.50 2.41 -10.63
N TYR A 174 9.34 2.24 -9.99
CA TYR A 174 9.19 1.42 -8.80
C TYR A 174 9.71 0.00 -9.04
N GLY A 175 9.30 -0.63 -10.15
CA GLY A 175 9.72 -1.98 -10.54
C GLY A 175 11.24 -2.10 -10.68
N LEU A 176 11.88 -1.14 -11.35
CA LEU A 176 13.34 -1.11 -11.51
C LEU A 176 14.07 -1.02 -10.17
N TYR A 177 13.64 -0.11 -9.28
CA TYR A 177 14.21 0.02 -7.93
C TYR A 177 13.96 -1.22 -7.08
N PHE A 178 12.78 -1.82 -7.18
CA PHE A 178 12.42 -3.02 -6.44
C PHE A 178 13.24 -4.23 -6.90
N ILE A 179 13.40 -4.43 -8.21
CA ILE A 179 14.24 -5.50 -8.77
C ILE A 179 15.71 -5.29 -8.36
N TYR A 180 16.22 -4.06 -8.47
CA TYR A 180 17.57 -3.74 -8.00
C TYR A 180 17.74 -4.08 -6.51
N PHE A 181 16.77 -3.70 -5.67
CA PHE A 181 16.78 -4.04 -4.25
C PHE A 181 16.83 -5.55 -4.02
N LEU A 182 15.97 -6.33 -4.70
CA LEU A 182 15.93 -7.79 -4.56
C LEU A 182 17.25 -8.46 -4.98
N LEU A 183 17.79 -8.07 -6.14
CA LEU A 183 18.96 -8.72 -6.73
C LEU A 183 20.27 -8.34 -6.02
N PHE A 184 20.40 -7.09 -5.58
CA PHE A 184 21.69 -6.58 -5.10
C PHE A 184 21.73 -6.30 -3.61
N ARG A 185 20.66 -5.74 -3.02
CA ARG A 185 20.65 -5.43 -1.58
C ARG A 185 20.20 -6.63 -0.76
N LEU A 186 19.05 -7.20 -1.09
CA LEU A 186 18.49 -8.30 -0.32
C LEU A 186 19.37 -9.54 -0.37
N ALA A 187 19.95 -9.85 -1.54
CA ALA A 187 20.88 -10.96 -1.70
C ALA A 187 22.16 -10.81 -0.84
N LYS A 188 22.60 -9.58 -0.56
CA LYS A 188 23.81 -9.31 0.25
C LYS A 188 23.52 -9.13 1.74
N GLN A 189 22.45 -8.42 2.07
CA GLN A 189 22.12 -7.99 3.44
C GLN A 189 21.14 -8.95 4.13
N GLY A 190 20.52 -9.87 3.38
CA GLY A 190 19.53 -10.80 3.91
C GLY A 190 18.36 -10.06 4.58
N ARG A 191 18.10 -10.40 5.84
CA ARG A 191 17.02 -9.80 6.65
C ARG A 191 17.47 -8.60 7.50
N SER A 192 18.67 -8.06 7.25
CA SER A 192 19.18 -6.85 7.91
C SER A 192 18.91 -5.61 7.06
N ALA A 193 18.15 -4.65 7.60
CA ALA A 193 17.84 -3.40 6.92
C ALA A 193 19.01 -2.42 6.90
N THR A 194 19.85 -2.48 7.94
CA THR A 194 20.95 -1.53 8.18
C THR A 194 22.31 -2.05 7.71
N GLY A 195 22.44 -3.34 7.43
CA GLY A 195 23.61 -3.92 6.73
C GLY A 195 24.89 -3.99 7.57
N PHE A 196 24.77 -4.12 8.88
CA PHE A 196 25.88 -4.53 9.75
C PHE A 196 26.27 -6.00 9.50
#